data_AF-A0A2B7XVS9-F1
#
_entry.id   AF-A0A2B7XVS9-F1
#
_cell.length_a   1.000
_cell.length_b   1.000
_cell.length_c   1.000
_cell.angle_alpha   90.00
_cell.angle_beta   90.00
_cell.angle_gamma   90.00
#
_symmetry.space_group_name_H-M   'P 1'
#
loop_
_entity.id
_entity.type
_entity.pdbx_description
1 polymer ?
#
loop_
_entity_poly.entity_id
_entity_poly.type
_entity_poly.pdbx_seq_one_letter_code
_entity_poly.pdbx_strand_id
1 'polypeptide(L)'
;MDINVAEAQLPETQFLETLTTRSASPTTNVIQTPTRQQSFVNSGSATWLRQLRVRASERLELIRWCVGNQQLYRDGPRQQFWEELRVFFAETYNREIKSPDHVIRRMVKSHRKKQAALLRDFGRAESETDLDQALDQWIEIVDDTERNKREAREAAAASEENEQTVARCIQDSMMERMRNKRRLRDPSSDSELEEESQGSRTNDSRSPLPRDYFQSPIPRNSRSRARRRLPLSPEEHAEVLQKGMENVLSPLAAAVESLAAANREDIGF
;
A
#
# COMPACT_ATOMS: atom_id res chain seq x y z
N MET A 1 -35.08 20.68 -43.08
CA MET A 1 -35.56 20.46 -41.71
C MET A 1 -34.51 21.04 -40.80
N ASP A 2 -34.69 22.31 -40.52
CA ASP A 2 -33.72 23.19 -39.89
C ASP A 2 -33.82 23.10 -38.38
N ILE A 3 -32.70 22.78 -37.72
CA ILE A 3 -32.60 22.72 -36.27
C ILE A 3 -31.88 23.99 -35.83
N ASN A 4 -32.68 24.92 -35.28
CA ASN A 4 -32.22 26.16 -34.67
C ASN A 4 -31.36 25.87 -33.42
N VAL A 5 -30.15 26.41 -33.41
CA VAL A 5 -29.25 26.43 -32.24
C VAL A 5 -29.54 27.71 -31.45
N ALA A 6 -30.05 27.56 -30.23
CA ALA A 6 -30.27 28.67 -29.32
C ALA A 6 -28.97 28.99 -28.55
N GLU A 7 -28.42 30.16 -28.85
CA GLU A 7 -27.30 30.83 -28.21
C GLU A 7 -27.74 31.42 -26.86
N ALA A 8 -27.15 30.97 -25.76
CA ALA A 8 -27.37 31.53 -24.43
C ALA A 8 -26.18 32.42 -24.04
N GLN A 9 -26.33 33.72 -24.24
CA GLN A 9 -25.48 34.78 -23.68
C GLN A 9 -25.76 34.94 -22.18
N LEU A 10 -24.71 34.92 -21.36
CA LEU A 10 -24.74 35.37 -19.98
C LEU A 10 -24.01 36.72 -19.86
N PRO A 11 -24.57 37.70 -19.13
CA PRO A 11 -24.06 39.06 -19.12
C PRO A 11 -22.84 39.25 -18.20
N GLU A 12 -21.89 40.05 -18.71
CA GLU A 12 -20.84 40.70 -17.96
C GLU A 12 -21.43 41.60 -16.86
N THR A 13 -20.95 41.44 -15.63
CA THR A 13 -21.11 42.46 -14.58
C THR A 13 -19.73 43.01 -14.22
N GLN A 14 -19.37 44.10 -14.90
CA GLN A 14 -18.44 45.10 -14.41
C GLN A 14 -19.19 46.00 -13.43
N PHE A 15 -18.73 46.20 -12.20
CA PHE A 15 -19.10 47.40 -11.42
C PHE A 15 -18.05 47.71 -10.32
N LEU A 16 -17.27 48.76 -10.64
CA LEU A 16 -16.79 49.89 -9.83
C LEU A 16 -15.79 49.71 -8.67
N GLU A 17 -14.59 50.25 -8.95
CA GLU A 17 -13.74 51.05 -8.08
C GLU A 17 -14.51 52.02 -7.16
N THR A 18 -14.04 52.21 -5.92
CA THR A 18 -13.89 53.55 -5.31
C THR A 18 -13.00 53.50 -4.04
N LEU A 19 -11.78 54.02 -4.20
CA LEU A 19 -11.04 54.99 -3.38
C LEU A 19 -11.17 55.04 -1.83
N THR A 20 -10.04 55.47 -1.22
CA THR A 20 -9.91 56.37 -0.04
C THR A 20 -9.63 55.67 1.30
N THR A 21 -8.39 55.68 1.81
CA THR A 21 -7.80 56.81 2.56
C THR A 21 -6.52 56.36 3.28
N ARG A 22 -5.45 57.09 2.97
CA ARG A 22 -4.16 57.16 3.65
C ARG A 22 -4.32 57.89 4.98
N SER A 23 -3.86 57.31 6.10
CA SER A 23 -3.41 58.11 7.24
C SER A 23 -2.21 57.43 7.89
N ALA A 24 -1.16 58.22 8.07
CA ALA A 24 0.15 57.83 8.52
C ALA A 24 0.54 58.63 9.75
N SER A 25 1.29 57.95 10.64
CA SER A 25 2.33 58.49 11.52
C SER A 25 1.87 59.12 12.85
N PRO A 26 2.79 59.48 13.76
CA PRO A 26 3.78 58.62 14.44
C PRO A 26 3.84 58.94 15.95
N THR A 27 4.29 58.05 16.83
CA THR A 27 4.97 58.51 18.06
C THR A 27 6.00 57.51 18.56
N THR A 28 7.25 57.95 18.43
CA THR A 28 8.47 57.45 19.04
C THR A 28 8.40 57.53 20.56
N ASN A 29 8.79 56.48 21.28
CA ASN A 29 9.43 56.65 22.58
C ASN A 29 10.54 55.60 22.77
N VAL A 30 11.76 56.11 22.66
CA VAL A 30 13.01 55.51 23.10
C VAL A 30 13.13 55.77 24.60
N ILE A 31 13.52 54.76 25.41
CA ILE A 31 14.46 54.88 26.55
C ILE A 31 14.80 53.45 27.06
N GLN A 32 15.97 53.00 26.61
CA GLN A 32 17.10 52.41 27.35
C GLN A 32 16.85 51.45 28.54
N THR A 33 17.27 50.20 28.32
CA THR A 33 17.82 49.24 29.29
C THR A 33 19.12 49.77 29.91
N PRO A 34 19.50 49.43 31.16
CA PRO A 34 20.18 48.15 31.40
C PRO A 34 19.94 47.54 32.79
N THR A 35 19.66 46.24 32.89
CA THR A 35 20.15 45.42 34.02
C THR A 35 20.28 43.98 33.56
N ARG A 36 21.55 43.58 33.48
CA ARG A 36 22.06 42.24 33.27
C ARG A 36 21.78 41.42 34.53
N GLN A 37 20.78 40.53 34.48
CA GLN A 37 20.78 39.31 35.26
C GLN A 37 20.78 38.13 34.29
N GLN A 38 21.94 37.50 34.19
CA GLN A 38 22.14 36.25 33.47
C GLN A 38 21.45 35.13 34.26
N SER A 39 20.16 34.94 34.02
CA SER A 39 19.51 33.65 34.27
C SER A 39 19.79 32.76 33.07
N PHE A 40 20.68 31.78 33.25
CA PHE A 40 20.81 30.65 32.33
C PHE A 40 19.53 29.80 32.39
N VAL A 41 18.48 30.26 31.71
CA VAL A 41 17.35 29.39 31.35
C VAL A 41 17.80 28.57 30.16
N ASN A 42 18.40 27.44 30.49
CA ASN A 42 18.41 26.18 29.76
C ASN A 42 17.68 26.24 28.40
N SER A 43 18.39 26.63 27.34
CA SER A 43 17.96 26.51 25.95
C SER A 43 18.01 25.03 25.52
N GLY A 44 17.21 24.21 26.19
CA GLY A 44 16.95 22.82 25.84
C GLY A 44 15.59 22.72 25.16
N SER A 45 15.58 22.64 23.82
CA SER A 45 14.49 22.05 23.04
C SER A 45 13.12 22.77 23.05
N ALA A 46 13.06 24.01 22.57
CA ALA A 46 11.78 24.69 22.26
C ALA A 46 11.45 24.76 20.75
N THR A 47 11.99 23.85 19.92
CA THR A 47 11.74 23.85 18.46
C THR A 47 10.46 23.12 18.02
N TRP A 48 9.69 22.52 18.95
CA TRP A 48 8.47 21.77 18.61
C TRP A 48 7.17 22.60 18.64
N LEU A 49 7.23 23.86 19.08
CA LEU A 49 6.04 24.67 19.42
C LEU A 49 5.60 25.74 18.41
N ARG A 50 6.09 25.67 17.16
CA ARG A 50 5.49 26.39 16.03
C ARG A 50 5.00 25.43 14.94
N GLN A 51 4.37 24.32 15.34
CA GLN A 51 3.47 23.62 14.42
C GLN A 51 2.40 24.61 13.98
N LEU A 52 2.42 24.96 12.69
CA LEU A 52 1.39 25.77 12.04
C LEU A 52 0.02 25.25 12.47
N ARG A 53 -0.70 26.04 13.28
CA ARG A 53 -2.07 25.69 13.64
C ARG A 53 -2.92 25.89 12.39
N VAL A 54 -3.29 24.79 11.74
CA VAL A 54 -4.27 24.79 10.65
C VAL A 54 -5.61 25.20 11.24
N ARG A 55 -6.23 26.24 10.66
CA ARG A 55 -7.53 26.79 11.07
C ARG A 55 -8.65 25.76 10.82
N ALA A 56 -9.81 25.94 11.44
CA ALA A 56 -10.92 25.01 11.29
C ALA A 56 -11.43 24.91 9.83
N SER A 57 -11.53 26.05 9.13
CA SER A 57 -11.90 26.09 7.71
C SER A 57 -10.85 25.41 6.82
N GLU A 58 -9.56 25.68 7.06
CA GLU A 58 -8.45 25.04 6.34
C GLU A 58 -8.43 23.52 6.53
N ARG A 59 -8.83 23.02 7.71
CA ARG A 59 -8.95 21.57 7.97
C ARG A 59 -10.03 20.92 7.14
N LEU A 60 -11.18 21.57 6.99
CA LEU A 60 -12.28 21.06 6.18
C LEU A 60 -11.85 20.94 4.72
N GLU A 61 -11.24 21.98 4.16
CA GLU A 61 -10.79 21.99 2.77
C GLU A 61 -9.67 20.98 2.50
N LEU A 62 -8.75 20.77 3.45
CA LEU A 62 -7.77 19.69 3.36
C LEU A 62 -8.42 18.31 3.18
N ILE A 63 -9.42 18.00 4.00
CA ILE A 63 -10.08 16.70 3.95
C ILE A 63 -10.96 16.58 2.71
N ARG A 64 -11.69 17.63 2.32
CA ARG A 64 -12.46 17.67 1.07
C ARG A 64 -11.58 17.42 -0.14
N TRP A 65 -10.39 18.03 -0.18
CA TRP A 65 -9.42 17.77 -1.24
C TRP A 65 -8.98 16.30 -1.23
N CYS A 66 -8.70 15.71 -0.07
CA CYS A 66 -8.33 14.30 0.04
C CYS A 66 -9.42 13.36 -0.48
N VAL A 67 -10.68 13.63 -0.13
CA VAL A 67 -11.84 12.87 -0.62
C VAL A 67 -12.00 13.04 -2.14
N GLY A 68 -11.92 14.28 -2.65
CA GLY A 68 -12.03 14.57 -4.09
C GLY A 68 -10.93 13.91 -4.92
N ASN A 69 -9.73 13.75 -4.35
CA ASN A 69 -8.57 13.15 -5.02
C ASN A 69 -8.29 11.71 -4.55
N GLN A 70 -9.32 11.00 -4.11
CA GLN A 70 -9.19 9.63 -3.60
C GLN A 70 -8.54 8.64 -4.58
N GLN A 71 -8.72 8.82 -5.89
CA GLN A 71 -8.13 7.92 -6.88
C GLN A 71 -6.61 8.03 -6.92
N LEU A 72 -6.08 9.25 -6.79
CA LEU A 72 -4.64 9.48 -6.67
C LEU A 72 -4.08 8.79 -5.42
N TYR A 73 -4.87 8.75 -4.34
CA TYR A 73 -4.51 7.99 -3.16
C TYR A 73 -4.50 6.48 -3.45
N ARG A 74 -5.59 5.93 -4.00
CA ARG A 74 -5.81 4.49 -4.21
C ARG A 74 -4.77 3.86 -5.15
N ASP A 75 -4.59 4.46 -6.32
CA ASP A 75 -3.84 3.87 -7.43
C ASP A 75 -2.41 4.38 -7.51
N GLY A 76 -2.17 5.60 -7.04
CA GLY A 76 -0.89 6.29 -7.17
C GLY A 76 0.12 6.00 -6.05
N PRO A 77 1.39 6.40 -6.26
CA PRO A 77 2.38 6.46 -5.19
C PRO A 77 1.90 7.41 -4.08
N ARG A 78 1.87 6.92 -2.83
CA ARG A 78 1.44 7.72 -1.67
C ARG A 78 2.20 9.05 -1.54
N GLN A 79 3.47 9.06 -1.91
CA GLN A 79 4.30 10.27 -1.86
C GLN A 79 3.78 11.36 -2.82
N GLN A 80 3.34 10.98 -4.02
CA GLN A 80 2.80 11.91 -5.00
C GLN A 80 1.50 12.54 -4.48
N PHE A 81 0.59 11.73 -3.94
CA PHE A 81 -0.63 12.24 -3.31
C PHE A 81 -0.36 13.33 -2.26
N TRP A 82 0.62 13.09 -1.38
CA TRP A 82 0.98 14.07 -0.36
C TRP A 82 1.66 15.32 -0.90
N GLU A 83 2.37 15.21 -2.01
CA GLU A 83 3.02 16.36 -2.66
C GLU A 83 1.98 17.25 -3.35
N GLU A 84 1.06 16.66 -4.11
CA GLU A 84 -0.06 17.38 -4.74
C GLU A 84 -0.91 18.12 -3.70
N LEU A 85 -1.16 17.49 -2.55
CA LEU A 85 -1.86 18.13 -1.44
C LEU A 85 -1.09 19.35 -0.89
N ARG A 86 0.26 19.29 -0.83
CA ARG A 86 1.07 20.45 -0.41
C ARG A 86 0.97 21.58 -1.41
N VAL A 87 1.06 21.26 -2.71
CA VAL A 87 0.94 22.24 -3.80
C VAL A 87 -0.41 22.93 -3.72
N PHE A 88 -1.51 22.17 -3.67
CA PHE A 88 -2.85 22.69 -3.52
C PHE A 88 -2.99 23.64 -2.31
N PHE A 89 -2.47 23.23 -1.15
CA PHE A 89 -2.58 24.05 0.06
C PHE A 89 -1.74 25.32 -0.01
N ALA A 90 -0.54 25.24 -0.62
CA ALA A 90 0.32 26.39 -0.83
C ALA A 90 -0.33 27.41 -1.78
N GLU A 91 -0.94 26.97 -2.87
CA GLU A 91 -1.65 27.82 -3.83
C GLU A 91 -2.90 28.45 -3.22
N THR A 92 -3.70 27.68 -2.49
CA THR A 92 -4.99 28.15 -1.95
C THR A 92 -4.83 29.10 -0.76
N TYR A 93 -3.87 28.83 0.12
CA TYR A 93 -3.73 29.57 1.38
C TYR A 93 -2.44 30.39 1.49
N ASN A 94 -1.59 30.38 0.47
CA ASN A 94 -0.25 31.01 0.48
C ASN A 94 0.59 30.56 1.70
N ARG A 95 0.45 29.29 2.10
CA ARG A 95 1.08 28.71 3.29
C ARG A 95 1.56 27.30 2.99
N GLU A 96 2.75 26.97 3.47
CA GLU A 96 3.30 25.62 3.31
C GLU A 96 2.90 24.71 4.49
N ILE A 97 2.43 23.50 4.19
CA ILE A 97 2.26 22.44 5.19
C ILE A 97 3.45 21.49 5.13
N LYS A 98 4.27 21.53 6.17
CA LYS A 98 5.45 20.66 6.29
C LYS A 98 5.13 19.16 6.29
N SER A 99 4.01 18.75 6.88
CA SER A 99 3.68 17.32 7.06
C SER A 99 2.18 17.07 6.97
N PRO A 100 1.59 17.07 5.76
CA PRO A 100 0.15 16.91 5.58
C PRO A 100 -0.35 15.55 6.08
N ASP A 101 0.40 14.47 5.83
CA ASP A 101 0.08 13.12 6.32
C ASP A 101 -0.10 13.12 7.85
N HIS A 102 0.82 13.73 8.58
CA HIS A 102 0.73 13.79 10.05
C HIS A 102 -0.47 14.60 10.54
N VAL A 103 -0.79 15.70 9.87
CA VAL A 103 -1.96 16.54 10.20
C VAL A 103 -3.24 15.74 10.01
N ILE A 104 -3.40 15.09 8.86
CA ILE A 104 -4.60 14.31 8.52
C ILE A 104 -4.73 13.09 9.43
N ARG A 105 -3.66 12.34 9.67
CA ARG A 105 -3.68 11.21 10.62
C ARG A 105 -4.10 11.65 12.02
N ARG A 106 -3.65 12.82 12.47
CA ARG A 106 -4.04 13.36 13.77
C ARG A 106 -5.52 13.71 13.80
N MET A 107 -6.06 14.30 12.72
CA MET A 107 -7.49 14.59 12.60
C MET A 107 -8.33 13.32 12.61
N VAL A 108 -7.98 12.32 11.79
CA VAL A 108 -8.62 11.01 11.76
C VAL A 108 -8.59 10.34 13.13
N LYS A 109 -7.43 10.33 13.81
CA LYS A 109 -7.32 9.75 15.16
C LYS A 109 -8.20 10.46 16.17
N SER A 110 -8.27 11.79 16.11
CA SER A 110 -9.12 12.59 16.99
C SER A 110 -10.60 12.30 16.72
N HIS A 111 -10.97 12.14 15.45
CA HIS A 111 -12.33 11.84 15.02
C HIS A 111 -12.80 10.47 15.48
N ARG A 112 -12.01 9.42 15.23
CA ARG A 112 -12.29 8.06 15.74
C ARG A 112 -12.43 8.05 17.27
N LYS A 113 -11.64 8.86 17.99
CA LYS A 113 -11.78 9.00 19.45
C LYS A 113 -13.09 9.69 19.83
N LYS A 114 -13.49 10.74 19.11
CA LYS A 114 -14.78 11.44 19.31
C LYS A 114 -15.94 10.46 19.09
N GLN A 115 -15.95 9.72 17.98
CA GLN A 115 -16.96 8.70 17.70
C GLN A 115 -17.03 7.60 18.76
N ALA A 116 -15.88 7.09 19.20
CA ALA A 116 -15.84 6.09 20.27
C ALA A 116 -16.41 6.62 21.60
N ALA A 117 -16.22 7.90 21.91
CA ALA A 117 -16.83 8.54 23.08
C ALA A 117 -18.34 8.70 22.90
N LEU A 118 -18.81 9.13 21.74
CA LEU A 118 -20.25 9.26 21.44
C LEU A 118 -20.99 7.93 21.52
N LEU A 119 -20.38 6.84 21.04
CA LEU A 119 -20.93 5.48 21.17
C LEU A 119 -21.01 5.01 22.62
N ARG A 120 -20.09 5.45 23.48
CA ARG A 120 -20.08 5.10 24.90
C ARG A 120 -21.13 5.88 25.70
N ASP A 121 -21.34 7.14 25.35
CA ASP A 121 -22.18 8.07 26.11
C ASP A 121 -23.66 8.04 25.69
N PHE A 122 -24.16 6.86 25.28
CA PHE A 122 -25.53 6.56 24.79
C PHE A 122 -26.56 7.66 25.10
N GLY A 123 -26.81 8.54 24.12
CA GLY A 123 -27.90 9.53 24.20
C GLY A 123 -27.51 10.98 23.95
N ARG A 124 -26.23 11.32 23.81
CA ARG A 124 -25.82 12.66 23.37
C ARG A 124 -25.61 12.70 21.85
N ALA A 125 -26.66 13.07 21.13
CA ALA A 125 -26.54 13.44 19.72
C ALA A 125 -25.79 14.79 19.63
N GLU A 126 -24.51 14.74 19.31
CA GLU A 126 -23.80 15.95 18.86
C GLU A 126 -24.20 16.25 17.42
N SER A 127 -24.37 17.54 17.09
CA SER A 127 -24.59 17.97 15.72
C SER A 127 -23.36 17.59 14.89
N GLU A 128 -23.59 16.73 13.90
CA GLU A 128 -22.58 16.37 12.92
C GLU A 128 -22.16 17.61 12.13
N THR A 129 -20.85 17.84 12.02
CA THR A 129 -20.29 18.95 11.24
C THR A 129 -19.85 18.47 9.86
N ASP A 130 -19.80 19.36 8.87
CA ASP A 130 -19.25 19.06 7.54
C ASP A 130 -17.84 18.42 7.59
N LEU A 131 -17.04 18.81 8.59
CA LEU A 131 -15.72 18.23 8.80
C LEU A 131 -15.79 16.79 9.30
N ASP A 132 -16.75 16.48 10.17
CA ASP A 132 -16.97 15.12 10.65
C ASP A 132 -17.36 14.20 9.48
N GLN A 133 -18.32 14.63 8.64
CA GLN A 133 -18.74 13.88 7.45
C GLN A 133 -17.60 13.65 6.45
N ALA A 134 -16.81 14.70 6.16
CA ALA A 134 -15.67 14.57 5.25
C ALA A 134 -14.59 13.64 5.83
N LEU A 135 -14.39 13.66 7.15
CA LEU A 135 -13.46 12.74 7.82
C LEU A 135 -13.95 11.30 7.78
N ASP A 136 -15.26 11.07 7.89
CA ASP A 136 -15.85 9.73 7.77
C ASP A 136 -15.66 9.14 6.37
N GLN A 137 -15.95 9.93 5.34
CA GLN A 137 -15.68 9.53 3.96
C GLN A 137 -14.18 9.22 3.74
N TRP A 138 -13.30 10.07 4.27
CA TRP A 138 -11.86 9.83 4.14
C TRP A 138 -11.40 8.56 4.89
N ILE A 139 -11.95 8.30 6.08
CA ILE A 139 -11.68 7.09 6.85
C ILE A 139 -12.09 5.85 6.06
N GLU A 140 -13.29 5.85 5.50
CA GLU A 140 -13.79 4.76 4.66
C GLU A 140 -12.85 4.48 3.50
N ILE A 141 -12.42 5.52 2.77
CA ILE A 141 -11.45 5.41 1.67
C ILE A 141 -10.13 4.78 2.12
N VAL A 142 -9.60 5.20 3.27
CA VAL A 142 -8.34 4.67 3.80
C VAL A 142 -8.51 3.20 4.18
N ASP A 143 -9.57 2.86 4.90
CA ASP A 143 -9.84 1.51 5.39
C ASP A 143 -10.09 0.55 4.21
N ASP A 144 -10.82 0.98 3.18
CA ASP A 144 -11.03 0.21 1.95
C ASP A 144 -9.71 -0.01 1.20
N THR A 145 -8.88 1.02 1.08
CA THR A 145 -7.58 0.89 0.42
C THR A 145 -6.67 -0.10 1.16
N GLU A 146 -6.71 -0.09 2.50
CA GLU A 146 -5.95 -1.05 3.32
C GLU A 146 -6.52 -2.46 3.25
N ARG A 147 -7.84 -2.61 3.22
CA ARG A 147 -8.54 -3.89 3.04
C ARG A 147 -8.17 -4.52 1.70
N ASN A 148 -8.33 -3.78 0.60
CA ASN A 148 -8.00 -4.26 -0.75
C ASN A 148 -6.52 -4.68 -0.87
N LYS A 149 -5.61 -3.90 -0.25
CA LYS A 149 -4.17 -4.24 -0.22
C LYS A 149 -3.88 -5.49 0.59
N ARG A 150 -4.66 -5.76 1.64
CA ARG A 150 -4.53 -6.96 2.45
C ARG A 150 -5.04 -8.18 1.69
N GLU A 151 -6.25 -8.08 1.14
CA GLU A 151 -6.87 -9.14 0.33
C GLU A 151 -5.99 -9.53 -0.87
N ALA A 152 -5.42 -8.56 -1.58
CA ALA A 152 -4.50 -8.82 -2.68
C ALA A 152 -3.23 -9.57 -2.23
N ARG A 153 -2.71 -9.27 -1.04
CA ARG A 153 -1.54 -9.97 -0.48
C ARG A 153 -1.89 -11.38 -0.04
N GLU A 154 -3.05 -11.56 0.59
CA GLU A 154 -3.53 -12.86 1.04
C GLU A 154 -3.82 -13.78 -0.16
N ALA A 155 -4.45 -13.25 -1.21
CA ALA A 155 -4.67 -13.97 -2.46
C ALA A 155 -3.35 -14.38 -3.14
N ALA A 156 -2.36 -13.49 -3.18
CA ALA A 156 -1.04 -13.80 -3.71
C ALA A 156 -0.32 -14.88 -2.87
N ALA A 157 -0.40 -14.81 -1.54
CA ALA A 157 0.19 -15.79 -0.65
C ALA A 157 -0.49 -17.17 -0.79
N ALA A 158 -1.82 -17.21 -0.90
CA ALA A 158 -2.57 -18.45 -1.12
C ALA A 158 -2.25 -19.08 -2.49
N SER A 159 -2.09 -18.26 -3.54
CA SER A 159 -1.64 -18.74 -4.85
C SER A 159 -0.23 -19.35 -4.77
N GLU A 160 0.70 -18.69 -4.09
CA GLU A 160 2.06 -19.19 -3.91
C GLU A 160 2.08 -20.50 -3.09
N GLU A 161 1.29 -20.60 -2.03
CA GLU A 161 1.17 -21.83 -1.24
C GLU A 161 0.62 -22.98 -2.09
N ASN A 162 -0.44 -22.73 -2.86
CA ASN A 162 -1.02 -23.73 -3.77
C ASN A 162 0.03 -24.19 -4.80
N GLU A 163 0.75 -23.28 -5.44
CA GLU A 163 1.85 -23.61 -6.36
C GLU A 163 2.93 -24.46 -5.69
N GLN A 164 3.30 -24.13 -4.44
CA GLN A 164 4.28 -24.91 -3.68
C GLN A 164 3.77 -26.32 -3.32
N THR A 165 2.47 -26.47 -3.02
CA THR A 165 1.89 -27.79 -2.72
C THR A 165 1.84 -28.67 -3.97
N VAL A 166 1.46 -28.11 -5.13
CA VAL A 166 1.48 -28.81 -6.41
C VAL A 166 2.90 -29.23 -6.78
N ALA A 167 3.88 -28.32 -6.63
CA ALA A 167 5.28 -28.64 -6.89
C ALA A 167 5.81 -29.77 -6.00
N ARG A 168 5.45 -29.76 -4.69
CA ARG A 168 5.80 -30.84 -3.76
C ARG A 168 5.17 -32.17 -4.17
N CYS A 169 3.89 -32.17 -4.51
CA CYS A 169 3.17 -33.38 -4.95
C CYS A 169 3.81 -34.00 -6.21
N ILE A 170 4.21 -33.17 -7.19
CA ILE A 170 4.92 -33.62 -8.39
C ILE A 170 6.27 -34.23 -8.01
N GLN A 171 7.04 -33.56 -7.15
CA GLN A 171 8.34 -34.04 -6.70
C GLN A 171 8.23 -35.40 -5.98
N ASP A 172 7.26 -35.55 -5.08
CA ASP A 172 7.01 -36.79 -4.34
C ASP A 172 6.61 -37.93 -5.28
N SER A 173 5.72 -37.65 -6.24
CA SER A 173 5.31 -38.61 -7.28
C SER A 173 6.49 -39.09 -8.12
N MET A 174 7.42 -38.19 -8.49
CA MET A 174 8.64 -38.56 -9.21
C MET A 174 9.57 -39.42 -8.35
N MET A 175 9.78 -39.07 -7.08
CA MET A 175 10.62 -39.85 -6.17
C MET A 175 10.05 -41.24 -5.92
N GLU A 176 8.73 -41.36 -5.78
CA GLU A 176 8.05 -42.63 -5.60
C GLU A 176 8.19 -43.52 -6.84
N ARG A 177 8.00 -42.97 -8.04
CA ARG A 177 8.24 -43.69 -9.30
C ARG A 177 9.68 -44.20 -9.40
N MET A 178 10.66 -43.39 -9.00
CA MET A 178 12.08 -43.79 -8.99
C MET A 178 12.37 -44.87 -7.95
N ARG A 179 11.75 -44.80 -6.77
CA ARG A 179 11.86 -45.83 -5.73
C ARG A 179 11.27 -47.16 -6.18
N ASN A 180 10.11 -47.13 -6.82
CA ASN A 180 9.46 -48.33 -7.36
C ASN A 180 10.27 -48.96 -8.49
N LYS A 181 10.87 -48.15 -9.37
CA LYS A 181 11.82 -48.64 -10.40
C LYS A 181 13.03 -49.37 -9.79
N ARG A 182 13.58 -48.89 -8.68
CA ARG A 182 14.70 -49.57 -7.99
C ARG A 182 14.31 -50.93 -7.42
N ARG A 183 13.10 -51.07 -6.90
CA ARG A 183 12.58 -52.34 -6.35
C ARG A 183 12.32 -53.40 -7.41
N LEU A 184 11.90 -52.98 -8.60
CA LEU A 184 11.63 -53.88 -9.73
C LEU A 184 12.89 -54.28 -10.51
N ARG A 185 14.04 -53.65 -10.24
CA ARG A 185 15.33 -53.99 -10.87
C ARG A 185 16.08 -55.10 -10.13
N ASP A 186 15.38 -55.89 -9.32
CA ASP A 186 15.90 -57.11 -8.74
C ASP A 186 15.18 -58.33 -9.34
N PRO A 187 15.29 -58.59 -10.66
CA PRO A 187 15.18 -59.94 -11.11
C PRO A 187 16.46 -60.64 -10.67
N SER A 188 16.29 -61.69 -9.88
CA SER A 188 17.10 -62.89 -9.89
C SER A 188 17.50 -63.24 -11.34
N SER A 189 18.54 -62.59 -11.85
CA SER A 189 19.31 -63.03 -12.99
C SER A 189 20.41 -63.92 -12.45
N ASP A 190 20.03 -65.16 -12.17
CA ASP A 190 20.89 -66.30 -12.46
C ASP A 190 21.24 -66.20 -13.96
N SER A 191 22.40 -65.63 -14.24
CA SER A 191 23.12 -65.83 -15.48
C SER A 191 24.59 -65.73 -15.12
N GLU A 192 25.12 -66.86 -14.66
CA GLU A 192 26.48 -67.26 -14.98
C GLU A 192 26.74 -66.92 -16.45
N LEU A 193 27.71 -66.05 -16.70
CA LEU A 193 28.68 -66.18 -17.79
C LEU A 193 29.79 -65.18 -17.53
N GLU A 194 30.88 -65.74 -17.00
CA GLU A 194 32.27 -65.33 -17.18
C GLU A 194 32.50 -64.45 -18.42
N GLU A 195 33.12 -63.27 -18.24
CA GLU A 195 34.45 -63.04 -18.81
C GLU A 195 35.05 -61.70 -18.35
N GLU A 196 36.31 -61.84 -17.94
CA GLU A 196 37.31 -60.85 -17.60
C GLU A 196 37.25 -59.51 -18.35
N SER A 197 37.35 -58.42 -17.58
CA SER A 197 38.12 -57.27 -18.05
C SER A 197 38.84 -56.58 -16.89
N GLN A 198 40.14 -56.80 -16.86
CA GLN A 198 41.12 -56.20 -15.95
C GLN A 198 41.18 -54.67 -16.14
N GLY A 199 41.33 -53.92 -15.05
CA GLY A 199 41.55 -52.47 -15.21
C GLY A 199 41.70 -51.61 -13.95
N SER A 200 42.81 -51.81 -13.24
CA SER A 200 43.56 -50.77 -12.52
C SER A 200 43.05 -50.21 -11.18
N ARG A 201 43.79 -50.62 -10.15
CA ARG A 201 43.89 -50.06 -8.80
C ARG A 201 44.79 -48.81 -8.80
N THR A 202 44.43 -47.79 -8.02
CA THR A 202 45.41 -46.99 -7.25
C THR A 202 44.83 -46.47 -5.92
N ASN A 203 45.42 -46.97 -4.83
CA ASN A 203 45.83 -46.34 -3.56
C ASN A 203 44.88 -45.30 -2.94
N ASP A 204 44.24 -45.54 -1.78
CA ASP A 204 44.79 -45.73 -0.43
C ASP A 204 45.69 -44.58 0.07
N SER A 205 45.13 -43.75 0.94
CA SER A 205 45.84 -43.01 1.98
C SER A 205 44.83 -42.57 3.05
N ARG A 206 44.97 -43.20 4.21
CA ARG A 206 44.12 -43.05 5.39
C ARG A 206 44.88 -42.27 6.47
N SER A 207 44.10 -41.43 7.19
CA SER A 207 44.29 -40.99 8.60
C SER A 207 45.12 -39.71 8.85
N PRO A 208 45.07 -39.11 10.06
CA PRO A 208 43.95 -38.88 11.00
C PRO A 208 43.86 -37.41 11.50
N LEU A 209 42.76 -37.07 12.18
CA LEU A 209 42.50 -35.77 12.83
C LEU A 209 43.56 -35.39 13.90
N PRO A 210 43.64 -34.09 14.25
CA PRO A 210 43.47 -33.74 15.65
C PRO A 210 42.35 -32.72 15.90
N ARG A 211 41.57 -33.08 16.89
CA ARG A 211 40.67 -32.30 17.72
C ARG A 211 41.48 -31.20 18.43
N ASP A 212 41.01 -29.95 18.44
CA ASP A 212 40.68 -29.22 19.68
C ASP A 212 40.41 -27.72 19.46
N TYR A 213 39.57 -27.19 20.36
CA TYR A 213 39.33 -25.78 20.76
C TYR A 213 38.42 -24.87 19.90
N PHE A 214 37.16 -24.81 20.34
CA PHE A 214 36.50 -23.59 20.84
C PHE A 214 36.65 -22.28 20.03
N GLN A 215 35.59 -21.87 19.34
CA GLN A 215 34.94 -20.57 19.59
C GLN A 215 33.56 -20.49 18.90
N SER A 216 32.54 -20.24 19.72
CA SER A 216 31.15 -19.97 19.33
C SER A 216 30.99 -18.55 18.72
N PRO A 217 29.76 -18.05 18.49
CA PRO A 217 29.18 -17.86 17.16
C PRO A 217 29.12 -16.38 16.73
N ILE A 218 29.40 -16.09 15.45
CA ILE A 218 29.04 -14.80 14.86
C ILE A 218 27.68 -14.96 14.17
N PRO A 219 26.62 -14.19 14.56
CA PRO A 219 25.37 -14.19 13.84
C PRO A 219 25.57 -13.45 12.51
N ARG A 220 25.86 -14.19 11.44
CA ARG A 220 25.86 -13.65 10.08
C ARG A 220 24.41 -13.48 9.63
N ASN A 221 24.00 -12.23 9.71
CA ASN A 221 22.87 -11.61 9.03
C ASN A 221 22.48 -12.37 7.75
N SER A 222 21.34 -13.06 7.79
CA SER A 222 20.70 -13.73 6.67
C SER A 222 20.23 -12.68 5.66
N ARG A 223 21.16 -12.15 4.87
CA ARG A 223 20.84 -11.48 3.62
C ARG A 223 20.25 -12.53 2.69
N SER A 224 18.94 -12.44 2.55
CA SER A 224 18.11 -13.09 1.55
C SER A 224 18.89 -13.28 0.25
N ARG A 225 19.28 -14.52 -0.02
CA ARG A 225 19.69 -14.93 -1.36
C ARG A 225 18.46 -14.69 -2.24
N ALA A 226 18.48 -13.58 -2.98
CA ALA A 226 17.69 -13.41 -4.17
C ALA A 226 17.99 -14.63 -5.06
N ARG A 227 17.09 -15.63 -5.02
CA ARG A 227 17.11 -16.74 -5.95
C ARG A 227 16.94 -16.11 -7.32
N ARG A 228 18.02 -16.10 -8.10
CA ARG A 228 17.97 -15.86 -9.54
C ARG A 228 17.05 -16.93 -10.11
N ARG A 229 15.77 -16.60 -10.29
CA ARG A 229 14.87 -17.40 -11.10
C ARG A 229 15.45 -17.37 -12.51
N LEU A 230 15.69 -18.55 -13.07
CA LEU A 230 16.04 -18.68 -14.48
C LEU A 230 14.86 -18.12 -15.30
N PRO A 231 15.13 -17.49 -16.46
CA PRO A 231 14.06 -17.06 -17.36
C PRO A 231 13.19 -18.27 -17.71
N LEU A 232 11.88 -18.14 -17.47
CA LEU A 232 10.88 -19.15 -17.80
C LEU A 232 10.96 -19.48 -19.29
N SER A 233 10.75 -20.75 -19.63
CA SER A 233 10.65 -21.17 -21.03
C SER A 233 9.48 -20.43 -21.70
N PRO A 234 9.57 -20.05 -22.99
CA PRO A 234 8.46 -19.42 -23.71
C PRO A 234 7.15 -20.22 -23.63
N GLU A 235 7.24 -21.53 -23.48
CA GLU A 235 6.11 -22.45 -23.36
C GLU A 235 5.43 -22.35 -21.99
N GLU A 236 6.19 -22.22 -20.90
CA GLU A 236 5.65 -21.99 -19.55
C GLU A 236 4.96 -20.61 -19.45
N HIS A 237 5.46 -19.62 -20.20
CA HIS A 237 4.86 -18.29 -20.23
C HIS A 237 3.48 -18.30 -20.94
N ALA A 238 3.29 -19.17 -21.93
CA ALA A 238 2.01 -19.35 -22.61
C ALA A 238 0.98 -20.03 -21.69
N GLU A 239 1.38 -21.05 -20.93
CA GLU A 239 0.50 -21.72 -19.96
C GLU A 239 0.05 -20.78 -18.83
N VAL A 240 0.96 -19.95 -18.30
CA VAL A 240 0.61 -18.97 -17.26
C VAL A 240 -0.37 -17.91 -17.78
N LEU A 241 -0.19 -17.44 -19.02
CA LEU A 241 -1.13 -16.51 -19.65
C LEU A 241 -2.49 -17.15 -19.94
N GLN A 242 -2.50 -18.38 -20.45
CA GLN A 242 -3.74 -19.11 -20.72
C GLN A 242 -4.54 -19.34 -19.43
N LYS A 243 -3.88 -19.81 -18.37
CA LYS A 243 -4.52 -20.04 -17.07
C LYS A 243 -4.98 -18.75 -16.40
N GLY A 244 -4.23 -17.66 -16.61
CA GLY A 244 -4.65 -16.31 -16.19
C GLY A 244 -5.92 -15.84 -16.88
N MET A 245 -6.05 -16.09 -18.19
CA MET A 245 -7.25 -15.71 -18.95
C MET A 245 -8.48 -16.54 -18.57
N GLU A 246 -8.33 -17.84 -18.33
CA GLU A 246 -9.45 -18.70 -17.89
C GLU A 246 -10.06 -18.26 -16.55
N ASN A 247 -9.21 -17.75 -15.63
CA ASN A 247 -9.66 -17.22 -14.34
C ASN A 247 -10.42 -15.89 -14.45
N VAL A 248 -10.18 -15.10 -15.50
CA VAL A 248 -10.89 -13.82 -15.72
C VAL A 248 -12.18 -14.03 -16.52
N LEU A 249 -12.17 -14.96 -17.47
CA LEU A 249 -13.32 -15.21 -18.35
C LEU A 249 -14.43 -16.00 -17.66
N SER A 250 -14.10 -16.90 -16.71
CA SER A 250 -15.11 -17.73 -16.03
C SER A 250 -16.09 -16.91 -15.16
N PRO A 251 -15.63 -15.97 -14.30
CA PRO A 251 -16.54 -15.12 -13.52
C PRO A 251 -17.36 -14.18 -14.39
N LEU A 252 -16.78 -13.68 -15.50
CA LEU A 252 -17.48 -12.81 -16.44
C LEU A 252 -18.63 -13.55 -17.15
N ALA A 253 -18.40 -14.78 -17.58
CA ALA A 253 -19.43 -15.63 -18.17
C ALA A 253 -20.58 -15.89 -17.18
N ALA A 254 -20.27 -16.22 -15.92
CA ALA A 254 -21.26 -16.40 -14.88
C ALA A 254 -22.07 -15.12 -14.58
N ALA A 255 -21.42 -13.95 -14.61
CA ALA A 255 -22.11 -12.67 -14.42
C ALA A 255 -23.08 -12.35 -15.57
N VAL A 256 -22.70 -12.66 -16.82
CA VAL A 256 -23.56 -12.48 -17.99
C VAL A 256 -24.77 -13.42 -17.96
N GLU A 257 -24.58 -14.69 -17.56
CA GLU A 257 -25.69 -15.64 -17.39
C GLU A 257 -26.64 -15.22 -16.27
N SER A 258 -26.10 -14.73 -15.15
CA SER A 258 -26.90 -14.21 -14.02
C SER A 258 -27.73 -12.99 -14.45
N LEU A 259 -27.16 -12.06 -15.21
CA LEU A 259 -27.87 -10.90 -15.74
C LEU A 259 -28.96 -11.30 -16.75
N ALA A 260 -28.68 -12.30 -17.59
CA ALA A 260 -29.65 -12.82 -18.56
C ALA A 260 -30.82 -13.56 -17.87
N ALA A 261 -30.57 -14.23 -16.75
CA ALA A 261 -31.61 -14.87 -15.93
C ALA A 261 -32.51 -13.82 -15.27
N ALA A 262 -31.94 -12.77 -14.68
CA ALA A 262 -32.70 -11.70 -14.04
C ALA A 262 -33.65 -10.98 -15.02
N ASN A 263 -33.21 -10.73 -16.27
CA ASN A 263 -34.05 -10.08 -17.27
C ASN A 263 -35.20 -10.94 -17.81
N ARG A 264 -35.20 -12.27 -17.58
CA ARG A 264 -36.31 -13.15 -18.00
C ARG A 264 -37.48 -13.15 -17.02
N GLU A 265 -37.23 -12.81 -15.76
CA GLU A 265 -38.29 -12.79 -14.74
C GLU A 265 -39.14 -11.51 -14.81
N ASP A 266 -38.64 -10.45 -15.45
CA ASP A 266 -39.29 -9.13 -15.51
C ASP A 266 -40.24 -8.94 -16.71
N ILE A 267 -40.33 -9.92 -17.63
CA ILE A 267 -41.19 -9.86 -18.83
C ILE A 267 -42.43 -10.79 -18.69
N GLY A 268 -42.62 -11.40 -17.52
CA GLY A 268 -43.79 -12.24 -17.22
C GLY A 268 -44.97 -11.47 -16.63
N PHE A 269 -45.55 -10.54 -17.38
CA PHE A 269 -46.88 -9.97 -17.11
C PHE A 269 -47.74 -9.95 -18.37
#